data_AF-B6HCT3-F1
#
_entry.id   AF-B6HCT3-F1
#
_cell.length_a   1.000
_cell.length_b   1.000
_cell.length_c   1.000
_cell.angle_alpha   90.00
_cell.angle_beta   90.00
_cell.angle_gamma   90.00
#
_symmetry.space_group_name_H-M   'P 1'
#
loop_
_entity.id
_entity.type
_entity.pdbx_description
1 polymer ?
#
loop_
_entity_poly.entity_id
_entity_poly.type
_entity_poly.pdbx_seq_one_letter_code
_entity_poly.pdbx_strand_id
1 'polypeptide(L)'
;MKDIKRNGLDDVVLDAIPLQGLGAQHQAQDDHGNTKNEFQVDLAVDESGILRVLMKYGVVKFIPLSSDDPIVLQQPTTDPDLKKALCYQHLHSKYLQEYGKKRDL
;
A
#
# COMPACT_ATOMS: atom_id res chain seq x y z
N MET A 1 -7.16 0.95 9.17
CA MET A 1 -7.37 0.00 10.29
C MET A 1 -8.83 -0.35 10.56
N LYS A 2 -9.76 0.60 10.81
CA LYS A 2 -11.18 0.23 11.04
C LYS A 2 -11.82 -0.50 9.87
N ASP A 3 -11.51 -0.09 8.64
CA ASP A 3 -12.01 -0.73 7.43
C ASP A 3 -11.48 -2.16 7.25
N ILE A 4 -10.17 -2.37 7.43
CA ILE A 4 -9.53 -3.71 7.44
C ILE A 4 -10.23 -4.67 8.42
N LYS A 5 -10.51 -4.21 9.65
CA LYS A 5 -11.23 -5.00 10.66
C LYS A 5 -12.67 -5.29 10.24
N ARG A 6 -13.38 -4.31 9.67
CA ARG A 6 -14.74 -4.49 9.16
C ARG A 6 -14.80 -5.53 8.04
N ASN A 7 -13.73 -5.64 7.26
CA ASN A 7 -13.60 -6.64 6.20
C ASN A 7 -13.08 -8.00 6.68
N GLY A 8 -12.77 -8.16 7.97
CA GLY A 8 -12.25 -9.40 8.56
C GLY A 8 -10.87 -9.78 7.99
N LEU A 9 -9.99 -8.78 7.86
CA LEU A 9 -8.65 -8.93 7.30
C LEU A 9 -7.54 -8.56 8.30
N ASP A 10 -7.90 -8.25 9.54
CA ASP A 10 -6.93 -7.84 10.57
C ASP A 10 -6.04 -8.98 11.09
N ASP A 11 -6.36 -10.22 10.74
CA ASP A 11 -5.51 -11.39 10.96
C ASP A 11 -4.38 -11.52 9.91
N VAL A 12 -4.55 -10.92 8.72
CA VAL A 12 -3.62 -11.07 7.60
C VAL A 12 -2.95 -9.78 7.15
N VAL A 13 -3.53 -8.61 7.48
CA VAL A 13 -2.92 -7.31 7.18
C VAL A 13 -2.04 -6.89 8.36
N LEU A 14 -0.73 -6.85 8.10
CA LEU A 14 0.30 -6.59 9.10
C LEU A 14 0.57 -5.11 9.31
N ASP A 15 0.54 -4.33 8.22
CA ASP A 15 0.70 -2.87 8.26
C ASP A 15 -0.05 -2.23 7.08
N ALA A 16 -0.30 -0.93 7.18
CA ALA A 16 -0.92 -0.13 6.13
C ALA A 16 -0.21 1.21 6.03
N ILE A 17 0.48 1.45 4.90
CA ILE A 17 1.22 2.68 4.62
C ILE A 17 0.27 3.66 3.92
N PRO A 18 -0.06 4.80 4.52
CA PRO A 18 -0.91 5.80 3.88
C PRO A 18 -0.21 6.45 2.69
N LEU A 19 -0.86 6.46 1.53
CA LEU A 19 -0.35 7.07 0.31
C LEU A 19 -0.82 8.53 0.18
N GLN A 20 -0.39 9.37 1.13
CA GLN A 20 -0.86 10.76 1.25
C GLN A 20 -0.39 11.61 0.06
N GLY A 21 -1.28 12.45 -0.48
CA GLY A 21 -0.96 13.39 -1.58
C GLY A 21 -1.27 12.86 -2.99
N LEU A 22 -1.45 11.55 -3.18
CA LEU A 22 -1.84 10.96 -4.47
C LEU A 22 -3.34 10.79 -4.65
N GLY A 23 -4.10 11.00 -3.57
CA GLY A 23 -5.56 10.94 -3.59
C GLY A 23 -6.12 11.67 -4.80
N ALA A 24 -5.79 12.95 -5.02
CA ALA A 24 -6.37 13.69 -6.14
C ALA A 24 -5.98 13.19 -7.55
N GLN A 25 -4.80 12.58 -7.73
CA GLN A 25 -4.33 12.11 -9.04
C GLN A 25 -4.83 10.70 -9.40
N HIS A 26 -4.99 9.81 -8.42
CA HIS A 26 -5.51 8.45 -8.65
C HIS A 26 -7.01 8.28 -8.36
N GLN A 27 -7.67 9.29 -7.75
CA GLN A 27 -9.13 9.36 -7.56
C GLN A 27 -9.97 9.31 -8.84
N ALA A 28 -9.32 9.40 -10.01
CA ALA A 28 -9.99 9.39 -11.31
C ALA A 28 -9.95 8.01 -12.01
N GLN A 29 -9.32 6.99 -11.41
CA GLN A 29 -9.05 5.71 -12.09
C GLN A 29 -9.70 4.48 -11.44
N ASP A 30 -10.28 4.60 -10.26
CA ASP A 30 -11.12 3.57 -9.67
C ASP A 30 -12.61 3.83 -9.98
N ASP A 31 -13.29 2.83 -10.55
CA ASP A 31 -14.76 2.87 -10.76
C ASP A 31 -15.53 2.70 -9.43
N HIS A 32 -14.81 2.72 -8.30
CA HIS A 32 -15.35 2.66 -6.96
C HIS A 32 -15.76 4.07 -6.54
N GLY A 33 -16.96 4.47 -6.96
CA GLY A 33 -17.59 5.76 -6.64
C GLY A 33 -17.21 6.30 -5.26
N ASN A 34 -16.40 7.34 -5.28
CA ASN A 34 -15.65 7.83 -4.13
C ASN A 34 -16.56 8.46 -3.07
N THR A 35 -16.45 8.02 -1.81
CA THR A 35 -16.98 8.76 -0.66
C THR A 35 -15.88 9.64 -0.07
N LYS A 36 -16.23 10.90 0.25
CA LYS A 36 -15.36 12.03 0.66
C LYS A 36 -14.23 11.79 1.71
N ASN A 37 -14.05 10.59 2.24
CA ASN A 37 -13.11 10.24 3.31
C ASN A 37 -12.22 9.01 3.00
N GLU A 38 -12.14 8.56 1.75
CA GLU A 38 -11.29 7.44 1.36
C GLU A 38 -9.88 7.92 0.97
N PHE A 39 -8.85 7.27 1.51
CA PHE A 39 -7.45 7.50 1.17
C PHE A 39 -6.78 6.19 0.78
N GLN A 40 -5.92 6.27 -0.23
CA GLN A 40 -5.20 5.11 -0.73
C GLN A 40 -4.15 4.65 0.29
N VAL A 41 -4.03 3.34 0.44
CA VAL A 41 -3.05 2.71 1.33
C VAL A 41 -2.33 1.59 0.60
N ASP A 42 -1.03 1.45 0.84
CA ASP A 42 -0.29 0.25 0.50
C ASP A 42 -0.37 -0.72 1.70
N LEU A 43 -0.81 -1.96 1.46
CA LEU A 43 -1.04 -2.94 2.51
C LEU A 43 0.12 -3.94 2.55
N ALA A 44 0.75 -4.07 3.72
CA ALA A 44 1.63 -5.19 4.00
C ALA A 44 0.78 -6.39 4.43
N VAL A 45 0.74 -7.44 3.60
CA VAL A 45 -0.15 -8.59 3.79
C VAL A 45 0.67 -9.85 3.98
N ASP A 46 0.27 -10.69 4.92
CA ASP A 46 0.80 -12.04 5.06
C ASP A 46 0.51 -12.86 3.79
N GLU A 47 1.45 -13.69 3.34
CA GLU A 47 1.32 -14.45 2.09
C GLU A 47 0.00 -15.26 2.04
N SER A 48 -0.41 -15.83 3.17
CA SER A 48 -1.66 -16.59 3.31
C SER A 48 -2.93 -15.77 3.07
N GLY A 49 -2.86 -14.43 3.20
CA GLY A 49 -3.97 -13.51 3.10
C GLY A 49 -4.12 -12.78 1.77
N ILE A 50 -3.14 -12.90 0.86
CA ILE A 50 -3.09 -12.11 -0.39
C ILE A 50 -4.41 -12.23 -1.18
N LEU A 51 -4.89 -13.45 -1.40
CA LEU A 51 -6.13 -13.68 -2.15
C LEU A 51 -7.36 -13.08 -1.47
N ARG A 52 -7.44 -13.15 -0.13
CA ARG A 52 -8.56 -12.57 0.65
C ARG A 52 -8.60 -11.06 0.53
N VAL A 53 -7.43 -10.41 0.61
CA VAL A 53 -7.30 -8.96 0.45
C VAL A 53 -7.68 -8.52 -0.96
N LEU A 54 -7.18 -9.21 -2.00
CA LEU A 54 -7.51 -8.91 -3.40
C LEU A 54 -9.00 -9.06 -3.70
N MET A 55 -9.68 -10.07 -3.15
CA MET A 55 -11.12 -10.22 -3.32
C MET A 55 -11.93 -9.09 -2.68
N LYS A 56 -11.41 -8.44 -1.63
CA LYS A 56 -12.12 -7.38 -0.91
C LYS A 56 -11.86 -5.99 -1.48
N TYR A 57 -10.62 -5.70 -1.87
CA TYR A 57 -10.20 -4.38 -2.32
C TYR A 57 -9.97 -4.28 -3.83
N GLY A 58 -10.05 -5.39 -4.55
CA GLY A 58 -9.85 -5.43 -5.99
C GLY A 58 -8.39 -5.58 -6.41
N VAL A 59 -8.20 -5.61 -7.73
CA VAL A 59 -6.88 -5.79 -8.35
C VAL A 59 -6.24 -4.43 -8.59
N VAL A 60 -4.94 -4.38 -8.32
CA VAL A 60 -4.08 -3.23 -8.56
C VAL A 60 -4.01 -2.93 -10.06
N LYS A 61 -4.40 -1.72 -10.48
CA LYS A 61 -4.38 -1.27 -11.90
C LYS A 61 -3.01 -0.75 -12.38
N PHE A 62 -1.94 -0.98 -11.63
CA PHE A 62 -0.58 -0.54 -11.95
C PHE A 62 0.43 -1.68 -11.83
N ILE A 63 1.57 -1.52 -12.51
CA ILE A 63 2.70 -2.45 -12.37
C ILE A 63 3.40 -2.15 -11.04
N PRO A 64 3.52 -3.13 -10.11
CA PRO A 64 4.18 -2.91 -8.83
C PRO A 64 5.60 -2.37 -9.02
N LEU A 65 5.94 -1.35 -8.24
CA LEU A 65 7.24 -0.67 -8.20
C LEU A 65 7.64 0.01 -9.53
N SER A 66 6.70 0.19 -10.45
CA SER A 66 6.89 1.03 -11.63
C SER A 66 6.94 2.52 -11.26
N SER A 67 7.32 3.37 -12.20
CA SER A 67 7.32 4.82 -11.99
C SER A 67 5.92 5.39 -11.70
N ASP A 68 4.88 4.67 -12.11
CA ASP A 68 3.47 5.03 -11.91
C ASP A 68 2.87 4.41 -10.64
N ASP A 69 3.65 3.59 -9.92
CA ASP A 69 3.20 3.03 -8.66
C ASP A 69 3.03 4.17 -7.62
N PRO A 70 1.85 4.28 -6.97
CA PRO A 70 1.62 5.26 -5.92
C PRO A 70 2.73 5.32 -4.85
N ILE A 71 3.29 4.20 -4.41
CA ILE A 71 4.33 4.22 -3.36
C ILE A 71 5.65 4.82 -3.87
N VAL A 72 5.90 4.78 -5.18
CA VAL A 72 7.03 5.44 -5.86
C VAL A 72 6.71 6.93 -6.07
N LEU A 73 5.51 7.25 -6.55
CA LEU A 73 5.11 8.63 -6.83
C LEU A 73 5.10 9.52 -5.58
N GLN A 74 4.78 8.99 -4.41
CA GLN A 74 4.74 9.78 -3.16
C GLN A 74 6.13 10.16 -2.62
N GLN A 75 7.22 9.61 -3.15
CA GLN A 75 8.56 9.86 -2.60
C GLN A 75 8.95 11.34 -2.74
N PRO A 76 9.64 11.92 -1.75
CA PRO A 76 9.85 13.36 -1.60
C PRO A 76 10.98 13.91 -2.50
N THR A 77 10.99 13.48 -3.76
CA THR A 77 11.94 13.92 -4.79
C THR A 77 11.23 14.00 -6.14
N THR A 78 11.72 14.85 -7.04
CA THR A 78 11.20 14.98 -8.41
C THR A 78 11.92 14.07 -9.40
N ASP A 79 13.13 13.62 -9.07
CA ASP A 79 13.93 12.73 -9.92
C ASP A 79 13.31 11.31 -9.91
N PRO A 80 12.91 10.77 -11.08
CA PRO A 80 12.24 9.47 -11.16
C PRO A 80 13.06 8.29 -10.63
N ASP A 81 14.37 8.30 -10.85
CA ASP A 81 15.25 7.21 -10.41
C ASP A 81 15.48 7.28 -8.91
N LEU A 82 15.63 8.49 -8.36
CA LEU A 82 15.69 8.70 -6.91
C LEU A 82 14.36 8.36 -6.23
N LYS A 83 13.20 8.60 -6.87
CA LYS A 83 11.91 8.14 -6.33
C LYS A 83 11.91 6.63 -6.15
N LYS A 84 12.34 5.87 -7.16
CA LYS A 84 12.43 4.41 -7.05
C LYS A 84 13.41 3.97 -5.98
N ALA A 85 14.59 4.57 -5.93
CA ALA A 85 15.60 4.25 -4.92
C ALA A 85 15.08 4.47 -3.48
N LEU A 86 14.44 5.61 -3.22
CA LEU A 86 13.84 5.93 -1.92
C LEU A 86 12.68 4.98 -1.57
N CYS A 87 11.85 4.64 -2.56
CA CYS A 87 10.79 3.65 -2.39
C CYS A 87 11.35 2.29 -1.94
N TYR A 88 12.37 1.77 -2.63
CA TYR A 88 12.99 0.50 -2.24
C TYR A 88 13.61 0.56 -0.85
N GLN A 89 14.28 1.66 -0.51
CA GLN A 89 14.83 1.86 0.84
C GLN A 89 13.73 1.87 1.91
N HIS A 90 12.61 2.53 1.64
CA HIS A 90 11.45 2.58 2.53
C HIS A 90 10.86 1.19 2.75
N LEU A 91 10.57 0.46 1.67
CA LEU A 91 10.03 -0.90 1.72
C LEU A 91 10.98 -1.84 2.47
N HIS A 92 12.27 -1.82 2.13
CA HIS A 92 13.27 -2.66 2.79
C HIS A 92 13.30 -2.44 4.30
N SER A 93 13.33 -1.17 4.73
CA SER A 93 13.33 -0.81 6.15
C SER A 93 12.06 -1.29 6.87
N LYS A 94 10.91 -1.13 6.21
CA LYS A 94 9.61 -1.57 6.74
C LYS A 94 9.49 -3.08 6.86
N TYR A 95 9.81 -3.82 5.79
CA TYR A 95 9.79 -5.27 5.83
C TYR A 95 10.74 -5.80 6.91
N LEU A 96 11.96 -5.26 7.01
CA LEU A 96 12.90 -5.67 8.04
C LEU A 96 12.34 -5.46 9.46
N GLN A 97 11.67 -4.33 9.71
CA GLN A 97 11.00 -4.05 10.97
C GLN A 97 9.90 -5.06 11.29
N GLU A 98 9.02 -5.36 10.32
CA GLU A 98 7.90 -6.29 10.53
C GLU A 98 8.37 -7.75 10.68
N TYR A 99 9.36 -8.18 9.89
CA TYR A 99 9.97 -9.51 10.05
C TYR A 99 10.70 -9.66 11.39
N GLY A 100 11.32 -8.59 11.90
CA GLY A 100 11.90 -8.58 13.25
C GLY A 100 10.87 -8.93 14.32
N LYS A 101 9.70 -8.28 14.29
CA LYS A 101 8.61 -8.55 15.24
C LYS A 101 8.11 -9.99 15.21
N LYS A 102 8.14 -10.65 14.04
CA LYS A 102 7.74 -12.06 13.90
C LYS A 102 8.77 -13.05 14.45
N ARG A 103 10.05 -12.66 14.60
CA ARG A 103 11.11 -13.52 15.15
C ARG A 103 11.15 -13.53 16.68
N ASP A 104 10.59 -12.49 17.30
CA ASP A 104 10.51 -12.35 18.77
C ASP A 104 9.19 -12.92 19.35
N LEU A 105 8.40 -13.62 18.52
CA LEU A 105 7.18 -14.38 18.86
C LEU A 105 7.46 -15.88 18.82
#